data_AF-A0A1I3VX21-F1
#
_entry.id   AF-A0A1I3VX21-F1
#
_cell.length_a   1.000
_cell.length_b   1.000
_cell.length_c   1.000
_cell.angle_alpha   90.00
_cell.angle_beta   90.00
_cell.angle_gamma   90.00
#
_symmetry.space_group_name_H-M   'P 1'
#
loop_
_entity.id
_entity.type
_entity.pdbx_description
1 polymer ?
#
loop_
_entity_poly.entity_id
_entity_poly.type
_entity_poly.pdbx_seq_one_letter_code
_entity_poly.pdbx_strand_id
1 'polypeptide(L)'
;MRIDIDSARALAEAQARECLRSLAGNRDAYLREEHAEAPNCWFFFRAKDISVPPEQSLPADCAYAVSKWGDVRMIVDLSDDAGALSQHLTVMSHFFERSPSNADV
;
A
#
# COMPACT_ATOMS: atom_id res chain seq x y z
N MET A 1 7.32 -14.91 10.16
CA MET A 1 8.44 -14.03 9.78
C MET A 1 7.87 -12.65 9.53
N ARG A 2 8.48 -11.59 10.07
CA ARG A 2 8.15 -10.22 9.69
C ARG A 2 9.09 -9.78 8.57
N ILE A 3 8.59 -9.04 7.59
CA ILE A 3 9.40 -8.44 6.52
C ILE A 3 9.91 -7.07 6.96
N ASP A 4 10.95 -6.57 6.31
CA ASP A 4 11.43 -5.19 6.46
C ASP A 4 10.71 -4.25 5.46
N ILE A 5 11.02 -2.96 5.57
CA ILE A 5 10.41 -1.93 4.71
C ILE A 5 10.82 -2.07 3.25
N ASP A 6 12.05 -2.49 2.95
CA ASP A 6 12.53 -2.64 1.58
C ASP A 6 11.78 -3.77 0.87
N SER A 7 11.59 -4.89 1.57
CA SER A 7 10.75 -6.00 1.11
C SER A 7 9.29 -5.56 0.94
N ALA A 8 8.75 -4.79 1.89
CA ALA A 8 7.38 -4.29 1.80
C ALA A 8 7.19 -3.34 0.61
N ARG A 9 8.16 -2.45 0.37
CA ARG A 9 8.17 -1.54 -0.77
C ARG A 9 8.27 -2.31 -2.09
N ALA A 10 9.09 -3.35 -2.16
CA ALA A 10 9.18 -4.20 -3.35
C ALA A 10 7.84 -4.88 -3.68
N LEU A 11 7.11 -5.35 -2.66
CA LEU A 11 5.76 -5.92 -2.83
C LEU A 11 4.77 -4.86 -3.32
N ALA A 12 4.78 -3.67 -2.74
CA ALA A 12 3.93 -2.57 -3.18
C ALA A 12 4.25 -2.13 -4.61
N GLU A 13 5.53 -2.02 -4.98
CA GLU A 13 5.95 -1.64 -6.33
C GLU A 13 5.56 -2.67 -7.38
N ALA A 14 5.66 -3.97 -7.05
CA ALA A 14 5.20 -5.03 -7.94
C ALA A 14 3.69 -4.89 -8.21
N GLN A 15 2.89 -4.67 -7.17
CA GLN A 15 1.46 -4.46 -7.30
C GLN A 15 1.13 -3.17 -8.07
N ALA A 16 1.83 -2.08 -7.80
CA ALA A 16 1.64 -0.80 -8.46
C ALA A 16 1.98 -0.89 -9.96
N ARG A 17 3.06 -1.59 -10.30
CA ARG A 17 3.44 -1.86 -11.69
C ARG A 17 2.35 -2.63 -12.43
N GLU A 18 1.77 -3.66 -11.82
CA GLU A 18 0.68 -4.43 -12.44
C GLU A 18 -0.54 -3.55 -12.74
N CYS A 19 -0.88 -2.63 -11.83
CA CYS A 19 -2.03 -1.74 -11.97
C CYS A 19 -1.79 -0.57 -12.94
N LEU A 20 -0.58 0.01 -12.93
CA LEU A 20 -0.32 1.33 -13.52
C LEU A 20 0.54 1.28 -14.79
N ARG A 21 1.10 0.12 -15.16
CA ARG A 21 1.98 0.00 -16.35
C ARG A 21 1.29 0.40 -17.65
N SER A 22 -0.01 0.15 -17.81
CA SER A 22 -0.76 0.57 -19.00
C SER A 22 -0.89 2.09 -19.11
N LEU A 23 -0.81 2.80 -17.99
CA LEU A 23 -0.91 4.25 -17.88
C LEU A 23 0.43 4.95 -18.00
N ALA A 24 1.43 4.46 -17.25
CA ALA A 24 2.71 5.13 -17.08
C ALA A 24 3.85 4.50 -17.89
N GLY A 25 3.56 3.45 -18.67
CA GLY A 25 4.57 2.70 -19.42
C GLY A 25 5.53 1.93 -18.50
N ASN A 26 6.70 1.56 -19.02
CA ASN A 26 7.76 0.99 -18.19
C ASN A 26 8.55 2.13 -17.54
N ARG A 27 8.51 2.20 -16.21
CA ARG A 27 9.27 3.15 -15.38
C ARG A 27 9.92 2.45 -14.20
N ASP A 28 10.91 3.13 -13.61
CA ASP A 28 11.72 2.57 -12.53
C ASP A 28 10.95 2.48 -11.20
N ALA A 29 10.12 3.48 -10.90
CA ALA A 29 9.33 3.54 -9.67
C ALA A 29 7.91 4.05 -9.94
N TYR A 30 6.89 3.37 -9.40
CA TYR A 30 5.48 3.79 -9.48
C TYR A 30 5.00 4.44 -8.19
N LEU A 31 5.78 4.32 -7.12
CA LEU A 31 5.46 4.84 -5.79
C LEU A 31 6.36 6.03 -5.44
N ARG A 32 5.86 6.87 -4.53
CA ARG A 32 6.62 7.95 -3.90
C ARG A 32 7.64 7.37 -2.92
N GLU A 33 8.66 8.16 -2.59
CA GLU A 33 9.63 7.78 -1.55
C GLU A 33 8.98 7.79 -0.16
N GLU A 34 8.07 8.72 0.09
CA GLU A 34 7.35 8.82 1.35
C GLU A 34 6.41 7.63 1.57
N HIS A 35 6.28 7.24 2.83
CA HIS A 35 5.39 6.16 3.26
C HIS A 35 4.81 6.52 4.63
N ALA A 36 3.68 5.91 4.98
CA ALA A 36 3.16 5.94 6.33
C ALA A 36 3.36 4.57 6.99
N GLU A 37 3.60 4.56 8.30
CA GLU A 37 3.89 3.34 9.04
C GLU A 37 3.04 3.22 10.31
N ALA A 38 2.55 2.00 10.55
CA ALA A 38 1.96 1.58 11.81
C ALA A 38 2.56 0.24 12.26
N PRO A 39 2.30 -0.22 13.51
CA PRO A 39 2.94 -1.40 14.06
C PRO A 39 2.85 -2.66 13.19
N ASN A 40 1.75 -2.84 12.47
CA ASN A 40 1.46 -4.04 11.69
C ASN A 40 1.45 -3.84 10.17
N CYS A 41 1.66 -2.62 9.65
CA CYS A 41 1.68 -2.36 8.22
C CYS A 41 2.38 -1.06 7.81
N TRP A 42 2.67 -0.94 6.52
CA TRP A 42 3.07 0.30 5.86
C TRP A 42 2.09 0.64 4.74
N PHE A 43 1.90 1.94 4.48
CA PHE A 43 1.21 2.44 3.30
C PHE A 43 2.21 3.10 2.37
N PHE A 44 2.10 2.77 1.08
CA PHE A 44 2.88 3.37 0.01
C PHE A 44 1.95 4.04 -1.01
N PHE A 45 2.36 5.21 -1.50
CA PHE A 45 1.52 6.09 -2.31
C PHE A 45 2.00 6.16 -3.74
N ARG A 46 1.07 6.29 -4.69
CA ARG A 46 1.35 6.42 -6.12
C ARG A 46 2.11 7.71 -6.42
N ALA A 47 3.10 7.65 -7.31
CA ALA A 47 3.83 8.82 -7.78
C ALA A 47 2.88 9.87 -8.40
N LYS A 48 3.01 11.15 -8.02
CA LYS A 48 2.06 12.22 -8.38
C LYS A 48 2.07 12.58 -9.87
N ASP A 49 3.15 12.25 -10.57
CA ASP A 49 3.32 12.48 -12.02
C ASP A 49 2.59 11.44 -12.88
N ILE A 50 2.20 10.31 -12.29
CA ILE A 50 1.31 9.36 -12.95
C ILE A 50 -0.08 10.00 -12.96
N SER A 51 -0.59 10.37 -14.13
CA SER A 51 -1.97 10.86 -14.25
C SER A 51 -2.90 9.67 -14.46
N VAL A 52 -3.91 9.54 -13.61
CA VAL A 52 -4.98 8.55 -13.77
C VAL A 52 -6.19 9.29 -14.35
N PRO A 53 -6.64 8.96 -15.56
CA PRO A 53 -7.84 9.57 -16.11
C PRO A 53 -9.04 9.28 -15.21
N PRO A 54 -9.97 10.24 -15.02
CA PRO A 54 -11.15 10.05 -14.19
C PRO A 54 -12.07 8.92 -14.68
N GLU A 55 -11.92 8.52 -15.94
CA GLU A 55 -12.66 7.44 -16.59
C GLU A 55 -12.08 6.04 -16.28
N GLN A 56 -10.88 5.97 -15.72
CA GLN A 56 -10.24 4.71 -15.34
C GLN A 56 -10.63 4.28 -13.93
N SER A 57 -10.54 2.97 -13.69
CA SER A 57 -11.11 2.31 -12.53
C SER A 57 -10.42 2.69 -11.21
N LEU A 58 -11.16 2.54 -10.10
CA LEU A 58 -10.71 2.71 -8.72
C LEU A 58 -9.31 2.10 -8.38
N PRO A 59 -8.89 0.95 -8.94
CA PRO A 59 -7.55 0.40 -8.72
C PRO A 59 -6.39 1.29 -9.18
N ALA A 60 -6.61 2.21 -10.13
CA ALA A 60 -5.54 3.10 -10.59
C ALA A 60 -5.34 4.30 -9.64
N ASP A 61 -6.35 4.66 -8.83
CA ASP A 61 -6.31 5.79 -7.90
C ASP A 61 -6.14 5.36 -6.43
N CYS A 62 -5.50 4.20 -6.23
CA CYS A 62 -5.30 3.60 -4.93
C CYS A 62 -3.88 3.85 -4.36
N ALA A 63 -3.76 3.70 -3.04
CA ALA A 63 -2.52 3.46 -2.34
C ALA A 63 -2.39 1.97 -1.98
N TYR A 64 -1.22 1.56 -1.48
CA TYR A 64 -0.90 0.16 -1.23
C TYR A 64 -0.53 -0.04 0.24
N ALA A 65 -1.36 -0.79 0.96
CA ALA A 65 -1.08 -1.23 2.32
C ALA A 65 -0.37 -2.59 2.29
N VAL A 66 0.77 -2.69 2.94
CA VAL A 66 1.55 -3.93 3.06
C VAL A 66 1.69 -4.31 4.52
N SER A 67 1.23 -5.50 4.86
CA SER A 67 1.35 -6.05 6.21
C SER A 67 2.81 -6.35 6.54
N LYS A 68 3.17 -6.35 7.84
CA LYS A 68 4.49 -6.79 8.30
C LYS A 68 4.76 -8.26 7.99
N TRP A 69 3.79 -9.01 7.45
CA TRP A 69 3.91 -10.41 7.06
C TRP A 69 3.89 -10.63 5.53
N GLY A 70 3.79 -9.56 4.74
CA GLY A 70 3.86 -9.61 3.27
C GLY A 70 2.53 -9.62 2.53
N ASP A 71 1.40 -9.42 3.23
CA ASP A 71 0.10 -9.30 2.58
C ASP A 71 -0.07 -7.90 1.98
N VAL A 72 -0.49 -7.80 0.72
CA VAL A 72 -0.71 -6.52 0.04
C VAL A 72 -2.22 -6.27 -0.12
N ARG A 73 -2.65 -5.04 0.13
CA ARG A 73 -4.02 -4.57 -0.10
C ARG A 73 -3.98 -3.22 -0.82
N MET A 74 -4.81 -3.07 -1.84
CA MET A 74 -5.12 -1.74 -2.40
C MET A 74 -6.11 -1.05 -1.47
N ILE A 75 -5.86 0.22 -1.18
CA ILE A 75 -6.65 1.08 -0.30
C ILE A 75 -6.89 2.43 -0.97
N VAL A 76 -7.85 3.21 -0.48
CA VAL A 76 -7.99 4.60 -0.93
C VAL A 76 -6.73 5.42 -0.58
N ASP A 77 -6.25 6.24 -1.52
CA ASP A 77 -5.17 7.21 -1.24
C ASP A 77 -5.76 8.38 -0.43
N LEU A 78 -5.32 8.47 0.83
CA LEU A 78 -5.68 9.56 1.75
C LEU A 78 -4.48 10.45 2.06
N SER A 79 -3.42 10.44 1.24
CA SER A 79 -2.17 11.17 1.52
C SER A 79 -2.33 12.69 1.66
N ASP A 80 -3.41 13.26 1.12
CA ASP A 80 -3.70 14.70 1.23
C ASP A 80 -4.61 15.04 2.46
N ASP A 81 -5.08 14.04 3.22
CA ASP A 81 -5.82 14.21 4.48
C ASP A 81 -5.14 13.45 5.62
N ALA A 82 -4.29 14.14 6.38
CA ALA A 82 -3.54 13.55 7.47
C ALA A 82 -4.42 12.91 8.57
N GLY A 83 -5.60 13.47 8.82
CA GLY A 83 -6.54 12.97 9.83
C GLY A 83 -7.15 11.65 9.39
N ALA A 84 -7.67 11.61 8.16
CA ALA A 84 -8.24 10.40 7.57
C ALA A 84 -7.17 9.31 7.36
N LEU A 85 -5.97 9.70 6.91
CA LEU A 85 -4.83 8.79 6.74
C LEU A 85 -4.46 8.10 8.06
N SER A 86 -4.32 8.87 9.14
CA SER A 86 -3.95 8.33 10.45
C SER A 86 -5.01 7.34 10.97
N GLN A 87 -6.30 7.63 10.77
CA GLN A 87 -7.39 6.73 11.15
C GLN A 87 -7.36 5.45 10.33
N HIS A 88 -7.21 5.56 9.01
CA HIS A 88 -7.18 4.41 8.11
C HIS A 88 -5.96 3.53 8.38
N LEU A 89 -4.80 4.13 8.63
CA LEU A 89 -3.57 3.42 8.99
C LEU A 89 -3.74 2.61 10.29
N THR A 90 -4.46 3.17 11.27
CA THR A 90 -4.80 2.46 12.51
C THR A 90 -5.74 1.27 12.24
N VAL A 91 -6.81 1.48 11.46
CA VAL A 91 -7.75 0.43 11.08
C VAL A 91 -7.04 -0.72 10.35
N MET A 92 -6.19 -0.41 9.38
CA MET A 92 -5.45 -1.43 8.64
C MET A 92 -4.41 -2.14 9.51
N SER A 93 -3.77 -1.44 10.44
CA SER A 93 -2.86 -2.06 11.41
C SER A 93 -3.58 -3.09 12.29
N HIS A 94 -4.81 -2.81 12.72
CA HIS A 94 -5.63 -3.80 13.43
C HIS A 94 -6.11 -4.93 12.51
N PHE A 95 -6.51 -4.63 11.28
CA PHE A 95 -6.90 -5.64 10.30
C PHE A 95 -5.78 -6.65 10.03
N PHE A 96 -4.53 -6.18 9.94
CA PHE A 96 -3.37 -7.03 9.72
C PHE A 96 -2.84 -7.67 11.01
N GLU A 97 -3.37 -7.31 12.18
CA GLU A 97 -2.95 -7.91 13.43
C GLU A 97 -3.14 -9.43 13.35
N ARG A 98 -2.02 -10.16 13.40
CA ARG A 98 -2.12 -11.61 13.53
C ARG A 98 -2.70 -11.91 14.89
N SER A 99 -3.94 -12.37 14.91
CA SER A 99 -4.45 -13.13 16.04
C SER A 99 -3.52 -14.33 16.22
N PRO A 100 -3.06 -14.65 17.45
CA PRO A 100 -2.49 -15.95 17.74
C PRO A 100 -3.61 -16.99 17.57
N SER A 101 -3.82 -17.43 16.34
CA SER A 101 -4.63 -18.60 16.03
C SER A 101 -3.92 -19.81 16.62
N ASN A 102 -4.53 -20.43 17.65
CA ASN A 102 -4.30 -21.78 18.16
C ASN A 102 -3.18 -22.53 17.42
N ALA A 103 -1.94 -22.32 17.86
CA ALA A 103 -1.01 -23.44 17.91
C ALA A 103 -1.48 -24.27 19.11
N ASP A 104 -1.69 -25.57 18.89
CA ASP A 104 -2.17 -26.59 19.84
C ASP A 104 -3.69 -26.80 19.90
N VAL A 105 -4.19 -27.61 18.96
CA VAL A 105 -5.02 -28.81 19.29
C VAL A 105 -4.62 -29.95 18.37
#